data_AF-A0A2V6RYY3-F1
#
_entry.id   AF-A0A2V6RYY3-F1
#
_cell.length_a   1.000
_cell.length_b   1.000
_cell.length_c   1.000
_cell.angle_alpha   90.00
_cell.angle_beta   90.00
_cell.angle_gamma   90.00
#
_symmetry.space_group_name_H-M   'P 1'
#
loop_
_entity.id
_entity.type
_entity.pdbx_description
1 polymer ?
#
loop_
_entity_poly.entity_id
_entity_poly.type
_entity_poly.pdbx_seq_one_letter_code
_entity_poly.pdbx_strand_id
1 'polypeptide(L)'
;MKRLALSLTAALLSLAAAGTAQVIMRPPGEPPPTLPRTQGQVPRQPGATDPDGPYALALRVYVTRFDAKRVLAPGQGVRLLLTDSTGRRFGRGPLGGAFFLEIPDATYEAVVNPNPNAPVGPRGRAGAGIALRRPPEGKYELQVIGTEAAEFEYVLQAFDRAGRQRWMHFGRGGTEPGAVDRFEVTYSLSLDPPVWIAEKPDQAYLSVHAWGETGASQDIVTHLLLTDPRGRRLGDSPLARAKYREIPRAIYEEGGQTRDTLELELRAPLDGAHTLEVIGTRAGRYDFEINYTDGQGSGDIHLEGIPTVPGAVHRYRLECARGAKPLLRLSGAFAASGLLTFASPTGASTRVSRGQTTFPVVVFFGATIVPESFRATLNGADVGRRFHPKPAEHGVVTLPLRPGKNELVLSIQGRTAGAEVATGHARFELEME
;
A
#
# COMPACT_ATOMS: atom_id res chain seq x y z
N MET A 1 37.19 49.24 49.39
CA MET A 1 36.93 49.12 47.93
C MET A 1 35.45 48.81 47.73
N LYS A 2 34.80 49.64 46.91
CA LYS A 2 33.44 49.63 46.32
C LYS A 2 32.51 48.39 46.49
N ARG A 3 31.29 48.69 46.99
CA ARG A 3 29.91 48.47 46.41
C ARG A 3 29.43 47.02 46.26
N LEU A 4 28.14 46.65 46.30
CA LEU A 4 26.84 47.17 46.77
C LEU A 4 25.90 45.93 46.66
N ALA A 5 24.82 45.88 47.44
CA ALA A 5 23.79 44.84 47.37
C ALA A 5 23.02 44.81 46.02
N LEU A 6 22.47 43.66 45.62
CA LEU A 6 21.04 43.48 45.30
C LEU A 6 20.69 42.01 44.98
N SER A 7 19.57 41.56 45.53
CA SER A 7 18.85 40.31 45.24
C SER A 7 18.22 40.33 43.85
N LEU A 8 18.18 39.20 43.12
CA LEU A 8 16.99 38.77 42.37
C LEU A 8 17.08 37.33 41.86
N THR A 9 16.02 36.59 42.13
CA THR A 9 15.59 35.30 41.58
C THR A 9 15.46 35.36 40.06
N ALA A 10 15.99 34.38 39.33
CA ALA A 10 15.48 33.97 38.01
C ALA A 10 15.95 32.56 37.67
N ALA A 11 14.98 31.68 37.44
CA ALA A 11 15.14 30.34 36.90
C ALA A 11 15.79 30.37 35.51
N LEU A 12 16.65 29.41 35.18
CA LEU A 12 16.82 29.01 33.78
C LEU A 12 17.03 27.50 33.65
N LEU A 13 16.20 26.96 32.77
CA LEU A 13 15.87 25.59 32.46
C LEU A 13 17.07 24.63 32.33
N SER A 14 16.93 23.49 33.00
CA SER A 14 17.45 22.21 32.52
C SER A 14 16.71 21.83 31.24
N LEU A 15 17.32 22.02 30.07
CA LEU A 15 16.92 21.30 28.86
C LEU A 15 17.33 19.82 29.03
N ALA A 16 16.41 19.04 29.60
CA ALA A 16 16.33 17.62 29.25
C ALA A 16 15.93 17.57 27.78
N ALA A 17 16.88 17.30 26.88
CA ALA A 17 16.57 16.94 25.51
C ALA A 17 15.86 15.59 25.53
N ALA A 18 14.54 15.63 25.67
CA ALA A 18 13.67 14.53 25.28
C ALA A 18 13.94 14.28 23.79
N GLY A 19 14.56 13.15 23.48
CA GLY A 19 14.75 12.69 22.12
C GLY A 19 13.38 12.45 21.49
N THR A 20 12.88 13.46 20.80
CA THR A 20 11.82 13.27 19.82
C THR A 20 12.42 12.44 18.71
N ALA A 21 11.94 11.21 18.56
CA ALA A 21 12.06 10.51 17.30
C ALA A 21 11.47 11.43 16.24
N GLN A 22 12.31 12.04 15.40
CA GLN A 22 11.84 12.66 14.17
C GLN A 22 11.35 11.52 13.28
N VAL A 23 10.07 11.19 13.45
CA VAL A 23 9.26 10.62 12.38
C VAL A 23 9.37 11.62 11.24
N ILE A 24 9.99 11.24 10.13
CA ILE A 24 9.87 12.01 8.89
C ILE A 24 8.41 11.80 8.45
N MET A 25 7.51 12.60 9.02
CA MET A 25 6.22 12.86 8.42
C MET A 25 6.54 13.51 7.07
N ARG A 26 6.16 12.85 5.97
CA ARG A 26 6.17 13.48 4.66
C ARG A 26 4.85 14.23 4.55
N PRO A 27 4.86 15.55 4.33
CA PRO A 27 3.65 16.25 3.92
C PRO A 27 3.07 15.61 2.64
N PRO A 28 1.75 15.49 2.51
CA PRO A 28 1.11 15.11 1.26
C PRO A 28 1.52 16.08 0.14
N GLY A 29 1.90 15.56 -1.03
CA GLY A 29 2.12 16.37 -2.23
C GLY A 29 3.55 16.85 -2.52
N GLU A 30 4.55 16.60 -1.66
CA GLU A 30 5.94 16.88 -2.04
C GLU A 30 6.51 15.79 -2.97
N PRO A 31 7.19 16.16 -4.08
CA PRO A 31 7.90 15.20 -4.92
C PRO A 31 8.96 14.46 -4.08
N PRO A 32 9.26 13.17 -4.39
CA PRO A 32 10.27 12.43 -3.64
C PRO A 32 11.58 13.23 -3.60
N PRO A 33 12.24 13.30 -2.43
CA PRO A 33 13.50 14.04 -2.31
C PRO A 33 14.47 13.48 -3.35
N THR A 34 15.03 14.35 -4.18
CA THR A 34 16.14 13.99 -5.07
C THR A 34 17.28 13.46 -4.20
N LEU A 35 17.50 12.15 -4.24
CA LEU A 35 18.51 11.48 -3.42
C LEU A 35 19.89 12.07 -3.73
N PRO A 36 20.65 12.53 -2.71
CA PRO A 36 22.02 12.97 -2.92
C PRO A 36 22.86 11.78 -3.42
N ARG A 37 23.68 12.02 -4.46
CA ARG A 37 24.54 11.02 -5.10
C ARG A 37 26.00 11.37 -4.88
N THR A 38 26.81 10.38 -4.53
CA THR A 38 28.27 10.52 -4.53
C THR A 38 28.91 9.37 -5.30
N GLN A 39 29.99 9.68 -6.02
CA GLN A 39 30.75 8.73 -6.83
C GLN A 39 32.22 8.76 -6.42
N GLY A 40 32.93 7.64 -6.56
CA GLY A 40 34.36 7.59 -6.32
C GLY A 40 35.06 6.40 -6.97
N GLN A 41 36.39 6.45 -6.95
CA GLN A 41 37.28 5.44 -7.52
C GLN A 41 38.36 5.06 -6.49
N VAL A 42 38.58 3.76 -6.29
CA VAL A 42 39.66 3.25 -5.43
C VAL A 42 40.39 2.14 -6.19
N PRO A 43 41.72 2.21 -6.35
CA PRO A 43 42.50 1.10 -6.91
C PRO A 43 42.47 -0.11 -5.95
N ARG A 44 42.39 -1.33 -6.49
CA ARG A 44 42.63 -2.54 -5.70
C ARG A 44 44.07 -2.53 -5.17
N GLN A 45 44.29 -3.11 -3.99
CA GLN A 45 45.64 -3.30 -3.44
C GLN A 45 46.51 -4.09 -4.46
N PRO A 46 47.72 -3.63 -4.80
CA PRO A 46 48.57 -4.29 -5.79
C PRO A 46 48.88 -5.74 -5.38
N GLY A 47 48.67 -6.70 -6.29
CA GLY A 47 49.00 -8.13 -6.08
C GLY A 47 47.82 -9.10 -5.95
N ALA A 48 46.59 -8.62 -5.90
CA ALA A 48 45.40 -9.48 -6.00
C ALA A 48 45.04 -9.71 -7.47
N THR A 49 45.82 -10.52 -8.17
CA THR A 49 45.55 -10.96 -9.55
C THR A 49 44.74 -12.23 -9.53
N ASP A 50 43.45 -12.13 -9.88
CA ASP A 50 42.70 -13.26 -10.40
C ASP A 50 43.04 -13.33 -11.91
N PRO A 51 43.65 -14.42 -12.41
CA PRO A 51 44.06 -14.53 -13.82
C PRO A 51 42.88 -14.53 -14.81
N ASP A 52 41.64 -14.66 -14.33
CA ASP A 52 40.38 -14.39 -15.07
C ASP A 52 39.78 -12.98 -14.74
N GLY A 53 40.64 -12.02 -14.38
CA GLY A 53 40.36 -10.75 -13.64
C GLY A 53 39.08 -9.97 -13.98
N PRO A 54 38.35 -9.47 -12.95
CA PRO A 54 36.93 -9.74 -12.85
C PRO A 54 36.08 -8.69 -13.55
N TYR A 55 35.25 -9.15 -14.49
CA TYR A 55 33.98 -8.49 -14.76
C TYR A 55 33.07 -8.67 -13.56
N ALA A 56 33.35 -8.05 -12.41
CA ALA A 56 32.50 -8.20 -11.25
C ALA A 56 31.52 -7.02 -11.14
N LEU A 57 30.22 -7.31 -11.13
CA LEU A 57 29.20 -6.37 -10.68
C LEU A 57 28.74 -6.80 -9.29
N ALA A 58 28.97 -5.96 -8.28
CA ALA A 58 28.53 -6.19 -6.91
C ALA A 58 27.53 -5.11 -6.48
N LEU A 59 26.30 -5.54 -6.18
CA LEU A 59 25.24 -4.70 -5.65
C LEU A 59 25.13 -4.97 -4.16
N ARG A 60 25.34 -3.96 -3.31
CA ARG A 60 25.32 -4.11 -1.85
C ARG A 60 24.40 -3.10 -1.22
N VAL A 61 23.61 -3.56 -0.26
CA VAL A 61 22.68 -2.74 0.50
C VAL A 61 23.07 -2.84 1.94
N TYR A 62 23.38 -1.70 2.55
CA TYR A 62 23.73 -1.62 3.97
C TYR A 62 22.57 -0.99 4.71
N VAL A 63 22.21 -1.59 5.85
CA VAL A 63 21.06 -1.19 6.65
C VAL A 63 21.50 -0.68 8.02
N THR A 64 20.79 0.34 8.48
CA THR A 64 20.80 0.88 9.83
C THR A 64 19.39 0.79 10.36
N ARG A 65 19.18 0.05 11.45
CA ARG A 65 17.83 -0.08 12.02
C ARG A 65 17.33 1.26 12.56
N PHE A 66 16.02 1.50 12.47
CA PHE A 66 15.40 2.68 13.09
C PHE A 66 15.50 2.64 14.63
N ASP A 67 15.39 1.45 15.22
CA ASP A 67 15.64 1.24 16.65
C ASP A 67 17.13 0.97 16.90
N ALA A 68 17.82 1.98 17.41
CA ALA A 68 19.24 1.92 17.72
C ALA A 68 19.62 0.85 18.77
N LYS A 69 18.66 0.29 19.52
CA LYS A 69 18.91 -0.73 20.55
C LYS A 69 19.08 -2.15 19.98
N ARG A 70 18.70 -2.39 18.72
CA ARG A 70 18.80 -3.72 18.09
C ARG A 70 19.76 -3.71 16.90
N VAL A 71 20.74 -4.61 16.94
CA VAL A 71 21.74 -4.79 15.88
C VAL A 71 21.24 -5.81 14.85
N LEU A 72 21.31 -5.46 13.57
CA LEU A 72 21.04 -6.38 12.46
C LEU A 72 22.27 -7.25 12.18
N ALA A 73 22.08 -8.56 12.05
CA ALA A 73 23.13 -9.45 11.57
C ALA A 73 23.32 -9.30 10.05
N PRO A 74 24.48 -9.69 9.50
CA PRO A 74 24.69 -9.75 8.05
C PRO A 74 23.61 -10.57 7.35
N GLY A 75 23.08 -10.04 6.24
CA GLY A 75 21.99 -10.63 5.48
C GLY A 75 20.59 -10.35 6.03
N GLN A 76 20.45 -9.58 7.12
CA GLN A 76 19.15 -9.17 7.69
C GLN A 76 18.73 -7.77 7.27
N GLY A 77 17.46 -7.44 7.51
CA GLY A 77 16.86 -6.13 7.25
C GLY A 77 16.27 -5.98 5.85
N VAL A 78 16.98 -6.47 4.84
CA VAL A 78 16.56 -6.45 3.43
C VAL A 78 16.80 -7.78 2.73
N ARG A 79 16.02 -8.03 1.68
CA ARG A 79 16.23 -9.06 0.66
C ARG A 79 16.44 -8.40 -0.69
N LEU A 80 17.20 -9.05 -1.55
CA LEU A 80 17.52 -8.53 -2.89
C LEU A 80 17.07 -9.53 -3.93
N LEU A 81 16.44 -9.03 -4.99
CA LEU A 81 16.14 -9.79 -6.19
C LEU A 81 16.67 -9.00 -7.38
N LEU A 82 17.57 -9.61 -8.15
CA LEU A 82 18.09 -9.06 -9.39
C LEU A 82 17.43 -9.77 -10.56
N THR A 83 16.97 -9.01 -11.55
CA THR A 83 16.47 -9.52 -12.84
C THR A 83 17.35 -8.96 -13.95
N ASP A 84 17.89 -9.81 -14.82
CA ASP A 84 18.72 -9.36 -15.94
C ASP A 84 17.90 -8.94 -17.17
N SER A 85 18.58 -8.46 -18.21
CA SER A 85 17.97 -8.00 -19.46
C SER A 85 17.22 -9.09 -20.23
N THR A 86 17.46 -10.37 -19.93
CA THR A 86 16.79 -11.53 -20.53
C THR A 86 15.63 -12.04 -19.67
N GLY A 87 15.37 -11.41 -18.52
CA GLY A 87 14.31 -11.79 -17.58
C GLY A 87 14.71 -12.87 -16.57
N ARG A 88 15.98 -13.29 -16.53
CA ARG A 88 16.46 -14.27 -15.54
C ARG A 88 16.61 -13.62 -14.18
N ARG A 89 16.26 -14.34 -13.12
CA ARG A 89 16.21 -13.86 -11.74
C ARG A 89 17.27 -14.50 -10.84
N PHE A 90 17.82 -13.71 -9.93
CA PHE A 90 18.71 -14.18 -8.87
C PHE A 90 18.45 -13.49 -7.54
N GLY A 91 18.40 -14.26 -6.45
CA GLY A 91 18.18 -13.75 -5.10
C GLY A 91 16.80 -14.10 -4.53
N ARG A 92 16.30 -13.32 -3.57
CA ARG A 92 15.11 -13.64 -2.78
C ARG A 92 13.90 -12.81 -3.19
N GLY A 93 12.82 -13.48 -3.58
CA GLY A 93 11.57 -12.84 -3.97
C GLY A 93 10.78 -12.18 -2.83
N PRO A 94 9.80 -11.31 -3.17
CA PRO A 94 8.98 -10.57 -2.21
C PRO A 94 7.88 -11.40 -1.53
N LEU A 95 7.49 -12.53 -2.12
CA LEU A 95 6.43 -13.43 -1.63
C LEU A 95 7.03 -14.79 -1.25
N GLY A 96 6.78 -15.27 -0.04
CA GLY A 96 7.10 -16.64 0.39
C GLY A 96 8.59 -16.99 0.54
N GLY A 97 9.52 -16.08 0.21
CA GLY A 97 10.96 -16.28 0.42
C GLY A 97 11.64 -17.22 -0.58
N ALA A 98 11.00 -17.51 -1.72
CA ALA A 98 11.62 -18.27 -2.81
C ALA A 98 12.97 -17.65 -3.23
N PHE A 99 13.95 -18.51 -3.43
CA PHE A 99 15.28 -18.13 -3.88
C PHE A 99 15.46 -18.52 -5.35
N PHE A 100 15.80 -17.55 -6.20
CA PHE A 100 16.02 -17.72 -7.63
C PHE A 100 17.51 -17.85 -7.94
N LEU A 101 17.86 -18.74 -8.87
CA LEU A 101 19.24 -19.09 -9.27
C LEU A 101 19.39 -19.12 -10.80
N GLU A 102 18.66 -18.26 -11.51
CA GLU A 102 18.57 -18.32 -12.98
C GLU A 102 19.72 -17.57 -13.67
N ILE A 103 20.37 -16.62 -12.97
CA ILE A 103 21.55 -15.91 -13.47
C ILE A 103 22.81 -16.73 -13.10
N PRO A 104 23.62 -17.16 -14.08
CA PRO A 104 24.83 -17.94 -13.83
C PRO A 104 25.92 -17.09 -13.17
N ASP A 105 26.83 -17.76 -12.44
CA ASP A 105 27.97 -17.15 -11.75
C ASP A 105 27.61 -15.97 -10.83
N ALA A 106 26.39 -16.01 -10.30
CA ALA A 106 25.87 -15.06 -9.34
C ALA A 106 25.98 -15.62 -7.91
N THR A 107 26.36 -14.77 -6.97
CA THR A 107 26.45 -15.10 -5.54
C THR A 107 25.59 -14.15 -4.73
N TYR A 108 24.97 -14.68 -3.67
CA TYR A 108 24.22 -13.90 -2.70
C TYR A 108 25.02 -13.82 -1.41
N GLU A 109 25.29 -12.61 -0.96
CA GLU A 109 26.25 -12.32 0.10
C GLU A 109 25.56 -11.68 1.29
N ALA A 110 25.93 -12.13 2.49
CA ALA A 110 25.72 -11.36 3.70
C ALA A 110 26.88 -10.36 3.83
N VAL A 111 26.60 -9.06 3.81
CA VAL A 111 27.64 -8.03 3.79
C VAL A 111 27.79 -7.35 5.14
N VAL A 112 29.04 -7.03 5.49
CA VAL A 112 29.41 -6.19 6.64
C VAL A 112 30.13 -4.98 6.10
N ASN A 113 29.76 -3.80 6.58
CA ASN A 113 30.48 -2.60 6.25
C ASN A 113 31.70 -2.47 7.19
N PRO A 114 32.94 -2.51 6.65
CA PRO A 114 34.14 -2.42 7.49
C PRO A 114 34.35 -1.00 8.03
N ASN A 115 33.70 0.02 7.46
CA ASN A 115 33.86 1.41 7.89
C ASN A 115 32.52 2.18 7.92
N PRO A 116 31.60 1.82 8.83
CA PRO A 116 30.25 2.41 8.90
C PRO A 116 30.24 3.88 9.30
N ASN A 117 31.35 4.40 9.81
CA ASN A 117 31.50 5.78 10.25
C ASN A 117 32.34 6.62 9.29
N ALA A 118 32.68 6.09 8.10
CA ALA A 118 33.44 6.85 7.11
C ALA A 118 32.71 8.17 6.78
N PRO A 119 33.45 9.30 6.64
CA PRO A 119 32.83 10.58 6.29
C PRO A 119 32.13 10.52 4.93
N VAL A 120 32.65 9.67 4.03
CA VAL A 120 32.10 9.36 2.71
C VAL A 120 32.01 7.84 2.57
N GLY A 121 30.79 7.30 2.42
CA GLY A 121 30.53 5.87 2.30
C GLY A 121 29.20 5.44 2.94
N PRO A 122 28.78 4.18 2.76
CA PRO A 122 27.56 3.66 3.37
C PRO A 122 27.61 3.78 4.89
N ARG A 123 26.50 4.18 5.51
CA ARG A 123 26.36 4.37 6.97
C ARG A 123 25.67 3.21 7.70
N GLY A 124 25.41 2.09 7.03
CA GLY A 124 24.92 0.84 7.63
C GLY A 124 26.04 -0.11 8.06
N ARG A 125 25.83 -0.91 9.11
CA ARG A 125 26.84 -1.86 9.62
C ARG A 125 26.81 -3.22 8.92
N ALA A 126 25.64 -3.66 8.49
CA ALA A 126 25.41 -4.97 7.92
C ALA A 126 24.36 -4.88 6.81
N GLY A 127 24.20 -5.92 6.00
CA GLY A 127 23.12 -6.01 5.03
C GLY A 127 23.29 -7.16 4.04
N ALA A 128 22.75 -7.03 2.84
CA ALA A 128 22.78 -8.06 1.81
C ALA A 128 23.45 -7.56 0.52
N GLY A 129 23.98 -8.50 -0.28
CA GLY A 129 24.54 -8.19 -1.59
C GLY A 129 24.32 -9.29 -2.62
N ILE A 130 24.41 -8.92 -3.88
CA ILE A 130 24.48 -9.82 -5.03
C ILE A 130 25.76 -9.49 -5.80
N ALA A 131 26.58 -10.49 -6.11
CA ALA A 131 27.74 -10.31 -6.97
C ALA A 131 27.65 -11.21 -8.22
N LEU A 132 27.95 -10.65 -9.38
CA LEU A 132 28.00 -11.34 -10.67
C LEU A 132 29.46 -11.37 -11.13
N ARG A 133 30.04 -12.54 -11.40
CA ARG A 133 31.44 -12.65 -11.87
C ARG A 133 31.64 -12.34 -13.35
N ARG A 134 30.59 -12.50 -14.15
CA ARG A 134 30.57 -12.25 -15.61
C ARG A 134 29.20 -11.70 -16.03
N PRO A 135 28.79 -10.51 -15.54
CA PRO A 135 27.52 -9.90 -15.89
C PRO A 135 27.50 -9.58 -17.39
N PRO A 136 26.48 -10.03 -18.13
CA PRO A 136 26.20 -9.49 -19.45
C PRO A 136 26.05 -7.96 -19.40
N GLU A 137 26.47 -7.25 -20.45
CA GLU A 137 26.10 -5.85 -20.58
C GLU A 137 24.58 -5.72 -20.76
N GLY A 138 24.00 -4.67 -20.20
CA GLY A 138 22.59 -4.39 -20.33
C GLY A 138 21.96 -3.78 -19.10
N LYS A 139 20.63 -3.74 -19.13
CA LYS A 139 19.78 -3.24 -18.06
C LYS A 139 19.33 -4.38 -17.17
N TYR A 140 19.44 -4.16 -15.88
CA TYR A 140 18.98 -5.03 -14.82
C TYR A 140 17.93 -4.30 -13.99
N GLU A 141 17.01 -5.04 -13.40
CA GLU A 141 16.14 -4.55 -12.34
C GLU A 141 16.60 -5.11 -11.00
N LEU A 142 16.92 -4.23 -10.06
CA LEU A 142 17.16 -4.59 -8.67
C LEU A 142 15.92 -4.25 -7.85
N GLN A 143 15.35 -5.25 -7.18
CA GLN A 143 14.34 -5.07 -6.16
C GLN A 143 14.97 -5.19 -4.78
N VAL A 144 14.67 -4.21 -3.92
CA VAL A 144 15.11 -4.19 -2.53
C VAL A 144 13.86 -4.32 -1.67
N ILE A 145 13.79 -5.45 -0.96
CA ILE A 145 12.58 -5.88 -0.26
C ILE A 145 12.83 -5.80 1.24
N GLY A 146 12.03 -5.01 1.92
CA GLY A 146 12.10 -4.90 3.37
C GLY A 146 11.70 -6.15 4.10
N THR A 147 12.52 -6.58 5.05
CA THR A 147 12.13 -7.59 6.03
C THR A 147 11.94 -7.00 7.42
N GLU A 148 12.53 -5.83 7.68
CA GLU A 148 12.43 -5.12 8.95
C GLU A 148 12.35 -3.61 8.69
N ALA A 149 11.92 -2.84 9.69
CA ALA A 149 12.00 -1.39 9.63
C ALA A 149 13.46 -0.93 9.78
N ALA A 150 14.04 -0.38 8.73
CA ALA A 150 15.42 0.10 8.73
C ALA A 150 15.59 1.26 7.76
N GLU A 151 16.51 2.17 8.08
CA GLU A 151 17.15 3.00 7.07
C GLU A 151 18.11 2.13 6.27
N PHE A 152 18.23 2.36 4.98
CA PHE A 152 19.25 1.74 4.16
C PHE A 152 20.02 2.79 3.37
N GLU A 153 21.23 2.41 3.02
CA GLU A 153 22.06 3.07 2.04
C GLU A 153 22.56 2.04 1.03
N TYR A 154 22.51 2.40 -0.25
CA TYR A 154 22.93 1.52 -1.33
C TYR A 154 24.34 1.84 -1.76
N VAL A 155 25.11 0.79 -2.02
CA VAL A 155 26.40 0.90 -2.68
C VAL A 155 26.44 -0.07 -3.84
N LEU A 156 26.64 0.49 -5.02
CA LEU A 156 26.90 -0.26 -6.22
C LEU A 156 28.40 -0.21 -6.50
N GLN A 157 29.00 -1.37 -6.75
CA GLN A 157 30.42 -1.50 -7.06
C GLN A 157 30.55 -2.27 -8.37
N ALA A 158 31.28 -1.69 -9.31
CA ALA A 158 31.67 -2.38 -10.54
C ALA A 158 33.19 -2.41 -10.65
N PHE A 159 33.70 -3.54 -11.10
CA PHE A 159 35.10 -3.74 -11.39
C PHE A 159 35.28 -3.84 -12.90
N ASP A 160 36.32 -3.17 -13.41
CA ASP A 160 36.74 -3.37 -14.79
C ASP A 160 37.80 -4.48 -14.90
N ARG A 161 38.16 -4.82 -16.14
CA ARG A 161 39.17 -5.85 -16.47
C ARG A 161 40.55 -5.55 -15.86
N ALA A 162 40.83 -4.30 -15.51
CA ALA A 162 42.07 -3.88 -14.85
C ALA A 162 41.97 -3.92 -13.30
N GLY A 163 40.84 -4.42 -12.76
CA GLY A 163 40.57 -4.46 -11.33
C GLY A 163 40.31 -3.09 -10.71
N ARG A 164 40.06 -2.04 -11.53
CA ARG A 164 39.70 -0.72 -11.02
C ARG A 164 38.27 -0.79 -10.51
N GLN A 165 38.10 -0.47 -9.23
CA GLN A 165 36.79 -0.37 -8.61
C GLN A 165 36.21 1.01 -8.86
N ARG A 166 34.99 1.04 -9.39
CA ARG A 166 34.15 2.23 -9.39
C ARG A 166 32.92 1.97 -8.56
N TRP A 167 32.53 2.97 -7.76
CA TRP A 167 31.37 2.84 -6.90
C TRP A 167 30.45 4.04 -7.03
N MET A 168 29.17 3.79 -6.79
CA MET A 168 28.18 4.82 -6.59
C MET A 168 27.41 4.55 -5.31
N HIS A 169 27.16 5.63 -4.58
CA HIS A 169 26.35 5.65 -3.38
C HIS A 169 25.05 6.39 -3.66
N PHE A 170 23.94 5.77 -3.27
CA PHE A 170 22.61 6.37 -3.36
C PHE A 170 22.11 6.65 -1.94
N GLY A 171 21.60 7.87 -1.77
CA GLY A 171 21.17 8.43 -0.50
C GLY A 171 20.13 7.59 0.25
N ARG A 172 19.96 7.96 1.52
CA ARG A 172 19.15 7.27 2.54
C ARG A 172 17.70 7.04 2.09
N GLY A 173 17.26 5.79 2.18
CA GLY A 173 15.86 5.41 2.10
C GLY A 173 15.43 4.64 3.34
N GLY A 174 14.12 4.47 3.50
CA GLY A 174 13.52 3.67 4.58
C GLY A 174 12.86 2.43 4.00
N THR A 175 13.12 1.30 4.62
CA THR A 175 12.40 0.07 4.37
C THR A 175 11.44 -0.23 5.50
N GLU A 176 10.30 -0.83 5.16
CA GLU A 176 9.34 -1.44 6.09
C GLU A 176 9.15 -2.90 5.68
N PRO A 177 8.78 -3.81 6.60
CA PRO A 177 8.49 -5.20 6.23
C PRO A 177 7.49 -5.30 5.07
N GLY A 178 7.92 -5.94 3.97
CA GLY A 178 7.13 -6.12 2.76
C GLY A 178 7.10 -4.94 1.80
N ALA A 179 7.75 -3.81 2.11
CA ALA A 179 7.98 -2.72 1.15
C ALA A 179 8.97 -3.18 0.06
N VAL A 180 8.78 -2.71 -1.17
CA VAL A 180 9.68 -3.04 -2.30
C VAL A 180 10.08 -1.76 -3.01
N ASP A 181 11.37 -1.47 -3.02
CA ASP A 181 11.97 -0.45 -3.88
C ASP A 181 12.53 -1.07 -5.15
N ARG A 182 12.44 -0.36 -6.26
CA ARG A 182 12.93 -0.82 -7.56
C ARG A 182 13.97 0.12 -8.11
N PHE A 183 15.02 -0.44 -8.69
CA PHE A 183 16.11 0.30 -9.31
C PHE A 183 16.44 -0.29 -10.67
N GLU A 184 16.67 0.56 -11.66
CA GLU A 184 17.34 0.19 -12.90
C GLU A 184 18.84 0.20 -12.67
N VAL A 185 19.54 -0.90 -12.94
CA VAL A 185 21.00 -0.95 -12.96
C VAL A 185 21.43 -1.18 -14.40
N THR A 186 22.12 -0.21 -15.00
CA THR A 186 22.74 -0.35 -16.31
C THR A 186 24.20 -0.72 -16.13
N TYR A 187 24.62 -1.86 -16.65
CA TYR A 187 26.02 -2.26 -16.72
C TYR A 187 26.48 -2.23 -18.17
N SER A 188 27.55 -1.49 -18.44
CA SER A 188 28.15 -1.39 -19.77
C SER A 188 29.60 -0.96 -19.66
N LEU A 189 30.51 -1.64 -20.35
CA LEU A 189 31.92 -1.30 -20.38
C LEU A 189 32.20 0.00 -21.15
N SER A 190 31.23 0.48 -21.92
CA SER A 190 31.31 1.77 -22.59
C SER A 190 31.00 2.96 -21.68
N LEU A 191 30.43 2.74 -20.49
CA LEU A 191 30.12 3.80 -19.54
C LEU A 191 31.35 4.14 -18.67
N ASP A 192 31.43 5.39 -18.23
CA ASP A 192 32.36 5.84 -17.20
C ASP A 192 31.61 6.54 -16.05
N PRO A 193 31.39 5.89 -14.88
CA PRO A 193 31.71 4.49 -14.51
C PRO A 193 30.95 3.43 -15.34
N PRO A 194 31.43 2.16 -15.45
CA PRO A 194 30.81 1.10 -16.25
C PRO A 194 29.46 0.61 -15.69
N VAL A 195 28.93 1.33 -14.71
CA VAL A 195 27.70 1.03 -14.04
C VAL A 195 26.96 2.33 -13.76
N TRP A 196 25.66 2.33 -14.04
CA TRP A 196 24.73 3.40 -13.70
C TRP A 196 23.53 2.79 -12.97
N ILE A 197 22.93 3.51 -12.03
CA ILE A 197 21.70 3.07 -11.36
C ILE A 197 20.78 4.26 -11.19
N ALA A 198 19.50 4.01 -11.41
CA ALA A 198 18.43 4.98 -11.24
C ALA A 198 17.31 4.32 -10.45
N GLU A 199 16.75 5.04 -9.50
CA GLU A 199 15.50 4.63 -8.87
C GLU A 199 14.40 4.56 -9.94
N LYS A 200 13.62 3.48 -9.92
CA LYS A 200 12.35 3.38 -10.64
C LYS A 200 11.24 3.61 -9.61
N PRO A 201 10.87 4.88 -9.35
CA PRO A 201 9.84 5.15 -8.35
C PRO A 201 8.54 4.51 -8.81
N ASP A 202 7.91 3.81 -7.88
CA ASP A 202 6.53 3.37 -8.08
C ASP A 202 5.62 4.59 -7.84
N GLN A 203 5.16 5.18 -8.93
CA GLN A 203 4.30 6.36 -8.90
C GLN A 203 2.83 6.01 -8.64
N ALA A 204 2.50 4.72 -8.49
CA ALA A 204 1.14 4.35 -8.20
C ALA A 204 0.76 4.76 -6.78
N TYR A 205 -0.47 5.24 -6.64
CA TYR A 205 -0.97 5.81 -5.41
C TYR A 205 -2.46 5.58 -5.30
N LEU A 206 -2.92 5.19 -4.12
CA LEU A 206 -4.33 5.04 -3.78
C LEU A 206 -4.60 5.91 -2.54
N SER A 207 -5.60 6.78 -2.61
CA SER A 207 -6.15 7.45 -1.42
C SER A 207 -7.65 7.20 -1.29
N VAL A 208 -8.10 7.13 -0.06
CA VAL A 208 -9.51 7.09 0.33
C VAL A 208 -9.73 8.18 1.37
N HIS A 209 -10.62 9.11 1.06
CA HIS A 209 -11.08 10.14 2.00
C HIS A 209 -12.52 9.84 2.33
N ALA A 210 -12.84 9.66 3.62
CA ALA A 210 -14.20 9.44 4.07
C ALA A 210 -14.60 10.49 5.10
N TRP A 211 -15.80 11.02 4.98
CA TRP A 211 -16.35 11.98 5.93
C TRP A 211 -17.79 11.63 6.26
N GLY A 212 -18.27 12.14 7.39
CA GLY A 212 -19.59 11.83 7.90
C GLY A 212 -20.45 13.06 8.09
N GLU A 213 -21.76 12.82 8.10
CA GLU A 213 -22.78 13.82 8.41
C GLU A 213 -23.75 13.25 9.45
N THR A 214 -23.97 14.02 10.51
CA THR A 214 -24.99 13.76 11.53
C THR A 214 -25.90 14.98 11.66
N GLY A 215 -27.05 14.94 10.99
CA GLY A 215 -27.97 16.09 10.95
C GLY A 215 -27.31 17.27 10.22
N ALA A 216 -26.96 18.32 10.96
CA ALA A 216 -26.24 19.48 10.42
C ALA A 216 -24.73 19.49 10.78
N SER A 217 -24.23 18.49 11.52
CA SER A 217 -22.81 18.39 11.91
C SER A 217 -22.03 17.52 10.92
N GLN A 218 -20.78 17.89 10.66
CA GLN A 218 -19.82 17.11 9.87
C GLN A 218 -18.87 16.38 10.80
N ASP A 219 -19.36 15.29 11.41
CA ASP A 219 -18.60 14.46 12.34
C ASP A 219 -18.15 13.17 11.63
N ILE A 220 -17.00 12.61 12.01
CA ILE A 220 -16.65 11.25 11.61
C ILE A 220 -17.63 10.25 12.24
N VAL A 221 -18.43 9.57 11.39
CA VAL A 221 -19.43 8.57 11.82
C VAL A 221 -19.03 7.13 11.48
N THR A 222 -17.83 6.92 10.94
CA THR A 222 -17.31 5.62 10.53
C THR A 222 -15.84 5.44 10.91
N HIS A 223 -15.34 4.20 10.88
CA HIS A 223 -13.92 3.89 10.70
C HIS A 223 -13.72 3.07 9.43
N LEU A 224 -12.51 3.10 8.89
CA LEU A 224 -12.13 2.37 7.69
C LEU A 224 -11.17 1.24 8.04
N LEU A 225 -11.33 0.10 7.37
CA LEU A 225 -10.37 -1.00 7.38
C LEU A 225 -10.15 -1.47 5.94
N LEU A 226 -8.95 -1.25 5.40
CA LEU A 226 -8.53 -1.76 4.10
C LEU A 226 -7.74 -3.05 4.27
N THR A 227 -8.07 -4.07 3.48
CA THR A 227 -7.30 -5.31 3.32
C THR A 227 -6.77 -5.38 1.89
N ASP A 228 -5.46 -5.56 1.73
CA ASP A 228 -4.83 -5.66 0.41
C ASP A 228 -4.92 -7.07 -0.21
N PRO A 229 -4.52 -7.27 -1.48
CA PRO A 229 -4.52 -8.58 -2.14
C PRO A 229 -3.69 -9.67 -1.45
N ARG A 230 -2.80 -9.31 -0.51
CA ARG A 230 -1.99 -10.25 0.29
C ARG A 230 -2.61 -10.53 1.66
N GLY A 231 -3.77 -9.94 1.97
CA GLY A 231 -4.45 -10.09 3.25
C GLY A 231 -3.90 -9.19 4.36
N ARG A 232 -3.03 -8.23 4.04
CA ARG A 232 -2.50 -7.26 5.03
C ARG A 232 -3.51 -6.16 5.25
N ARG A 233 -3.62 -5.69 6.49
CA ARG A 233 -4.63 -4.71 6.91
C ARG A 233 -4.06 -3.35 7.29
N LEU A 234 -4.85 -2.32 7.04
CA LEU A 234 -4.61 -0.93 7.45
C LEU A 234 -5.93 -0.30 7.88
N GLY A 235 -5.95 0.32 9.06
CA GLY A 235 -7.15 1.02 9.55
C GLY A 235 -7.51 0.68 10.98
N ASP A 236 -8.74 1.02 11.38
CA ASP A 236 -9.30 0.72 12.69
C ASP A 236 -10.57 -0.13 12.55
N SER A 237 -10.68 -1.16 13.38
CA SER A 237 -11.88 -1.98 13.51
C SER A 237 -12.46 -1.82 14.91
N PRO A 238 -13.48 -0.97 15.10
CA PRO A 238 -14.20 -0.84 16.36
C PRO A 238 -14.84 -2.15 16.84
N LEU A 239 -15.24 -3.02 15.90
CA LEU A 239 -15.82 -4.33 16.19
C LEU A 239 -14.78 -5.29 16.78
N ALA A 240 -13.58 -5.33 16.20
CA ALA A 240 -12.47 -6.14 16.73
C ALA A 240 -11.70 -5.45 17.88
N ARG A 241 -12.00 -4.16 18.13
CA ARG A 241 -11.27 -3.28 19.07
C ARG A 241 -9.76 -3.27 18.80
N ALA A 242 -9.39 -3.19 17.52
CA ALA A 242 -8.01 -3.32 17.08
C ALA A 242 -7.68 -2.35 15.95
N LYS A 243 -6.47 -1.79 16.01
CA LYS A 243 -5.85 -0.98 14.96
C LYS A 243 -4.83 -1.82 14.19
N TYR A 244 -4.81 -1.64 12.87
CA TYR A 244 -3.94 -2.40 11.97
C TYR A 244 -3.02 -1.46 11.18
N ARG A 245 -1.75 -1.85 11.08
CA ARG A 245 -0.71 -1.16 10.30
C ARG A 245 0.24 -2.19 9.67
N GLU A 246 -0.34 -3.11 8.93
CA GLU A 246 0.36 -4.25 8.32
C GLU A 246 0.77 -3.96 6.87
N ILE A 247 0.11 -3.00 6.20
CA ILE A 247 0.47 -2.55 4.85
C ILE A 247 1.62 -1.53 4.96
N PRO A 248 2.77 -1.79 4.32
CA PRO A 248 3.92 -0.91 4.38
C PRO A 248 3.68 0.38 3.61
N ARG A 249 4.29 1.48 4.06
CA ARG A 249 4.21 2.82 3.44
C ARG A 249 2.78 3.31 3.26
N ALA A 250 1.93 2.92 4.19
CA ALA A 250 0.54 3.30 4.20
C ALA A 250 0.21 4.09 5.47
N ILE A 251 -0.72 5.02 5.32
CA ILE A 251 -1.14 5.96 6.36
C ILE A 251 -2.64 5.76 6.59
N TYR A 252 -3.04 5.82 7.86
CA TYR A 252 -4.43 5.91 8.26
C TYR A 252 -4.51 6.91 9.41
N GLU A 253 -5.15 8.04 9.17
CA GLU A 253 -5.25 9.12 10.13
C GLU A 253 -6.56 9.89 10.00
N GLU A 254 -6.85 10.67 11.04
CA GLU A 254 -7.89 11.68 11.01
C GLU A 254 -7.24 12.98 10.49
N GLY A 255 -7.81 13.54 9.44
CA GLY A 255 -7.33 14.69 8.70
C GLY A 255 -8.47 15.60 8.23
N GLY A 256 -8.17 16.45 7.25
CA GLY A 256 -9.09 17.46 6.71
C GLY A 256 -8.94 18.85 7.34
N GLN A 257 -8.82 19.88 6.49
CA GLN A 257 -8.71 21.28 6.93
C GLN A 257 -10.06 21.95 7.20
N THR A 258 -11.11 21.51 6.50
CA THR A 258 -12.43 22.15 6.51
C THR A 258 -13.52 21.28 7.14
N ARG A 259 -13.31 19.96 7.22
CA ARG A 259 -14.23 18.97 7.80
C ARG A 259 -13.45 17.77 8.31
N ASP A 260 -13.95 17.15 9.36
CA ASP A 260 -13.34 15.94 9.92
C ASP A 260 -13.40 14.81 8.89
N THR A 261 -12.22 14.37 8.45
CA THR A 261 -12.07 13.39 7.37
C THR A 261 -11.19 12.25 7.87
N LEU A 262 -11.56 11.01 7.56
CA LEU A 262 -10.65 9.89 7.65
C LEU A 262 -9.89 9.74 6.35
N GLU A 263 -8.57 9.79 6.45
CA GLU A 263 -7.66 9.67 5.33
C GLU A 263 -6.93 8.33 5.41
N LEU A 264 -6.97 7.59 4.30
CA LEU A 264 -6.24 6.36 4.12
C LEU A 264 -5.43 6.47 2.83
N GLU A 265 -4.11 6.31 2.92
CA GLU A 265 -3.19 6.50 1.80
C GLU A 265 -2.28 5.29 1.63
N LEU A 266 -2.16 4.77 0.41
CA LEU A 266 -1.26 3.69 0.04
C LEU A 266 -0.33 4.15 -1.08
N ARG A 267 0.97 4.14 -0.81
CA ARG A 267 1.99 4.23 -1.87
C ARG A 267 2.22 2.84 -2.47
N ALA A 268 2.37 2.80 -3.79
CA ALA A 268 2.61 1.56 -4.52
C ALA A 268 1.59 0.45 -4.19
N PRO A 269 0.26 0.72 -4.26
CA PRO A 269 -0.74 -0.31 -4.03
C PRO A 269 -0.53 -1.48 -5.01
N LEU A 270 -0.86 -2.69 -4.54
CA LEU A 270 -0.75 -3.90 -5.34
C LEU A 270 -1.84 -3.92 -6.40
N ASP A 271 -1.59 -4.55 -7.55
CA ASP A 271 -2.68 -4.85 -8.48
C ASP A 271 -3.61 -5.92 -7.89
N GLY A 272 -4.89 -5.83 -8.25
CA GLY A 272 -5.94 -6.75 -7.85
C GLY A 272 -6.90 -6.17 -6.82
N ALA A 273 -7.62 -7.09 -6.19
CA ALA A 273 -8.73 -6.78 -5.29
C ALA A 273 -8.26 -6.40 -3.89
N HIS A 274 -8.54 -5.16 -3.51
CA HIS A 274 -8.55 -4.73 -2.11
C HIS A 274 -9.99 -4.83 -1.58
N THR A 275 -10.11 -5.07 -0.28
CA THR A 275 -11.40 -5.02 0.42
C THR A 275 -11.40 -3.81 1.33
N LEU A 276 -12.35 -2.90 1.16
CA LEU A 276 -12.56 -1.75 2.03
C LEU A 276 -13.80 -2.00 2.89
N GLU A 277 -13.61 -2.07 4.20
CA GLU A 277 -14.70 -2.09 5.17
C GLU A 277 -14.92 -0.69 5.72
N VAL A 278 -16.16 -0.22 5.66
CA VAL A 278 -16.63 1.00 6.31
C VAL A 278 -17.51 0.58 7.48
N ILE A 279 -17.08 0.92 8.69
CA ILE A 279 -17.69 0.44 9.94
C ILE A 279 -18.32 1.62 10.66
N GLY A 280 -19.65 1.62 10.78
CA GLY A 280 -20.39 2.68 11.47
C GLY A 280 -20.11 2.73 12.96
N THR A 281 -19.87 3.93 13.48
CA THR A 281 -19.72 4.21 14.92
C THR A 281 -20.88 5.02 15.48
N ARG A 282 -21.60 5.74 14.62
CA ARG A 282 -22.73 6.61 14.97
C ARG A 282 -23.84 6.48 13.93
N ALA A 283 -25.05 6.89 14.30
CA ALA A 283 -26.13 7.03 13.34
C ALA A 283 -25.89 8.30 12.50
N GLY A 284 -25.91 8.17 11.18
CA GLY A 284 -25.63 9.27 10.26
C GLY A 284 -25.53 8.81 8.82
N ARG A 285 -24.89 9.62 7.99
CA ARG A 285 -24.50 9.25 6.63
C ARG A 285 -23.00 9.44 6.48
N TYR A 286 -22.39 8.68 5.59
CA TYR A 286 -21.02 8.94 5.18
C TYR A 286 -20.95 9.02 3.66
N ASP A 287 -19.92 9.73 3.23
CA ASP A 287 -19.48 9.78 1.85
C ASP A 287 -18.02 9.31 1.82
N PHE A 288 -17.57 8.86 0.66
CA PHE A 288 -16.14 8.75 0.43
C PHE A 288 -15.77 9.07 -1.01
N GLU A 289 -14.53 9.50 -1.16
CA GLU A 289 -13.84 9.67 -2.42
C GLU A 289 -12.65 8.73 -2.44
N ILE A 290 -12.47 8.02 -3.55
CA ILE A 290 -11.34 7.13 -3.77
C ILE A 290 -10.62 7.59 -5.02
N ASN A 291 -9.35 7.89 -4.89
CA ASN A 291 -8.48 8.27 -5.99
C ASN A 291 -7.40 7.22 -6.19
N TYR A 292 -7.23 6.76 -7.42
CA TYR A 292 -6.15 5.86 -7.79
C TYR A 292 -5.41 6.40 -9.00
N THR A 293 -4.09 6.41 -8.95
CA THR A 293 -3.21 6.69 -10.10
C THR A 293 -2.16 5.60 -10.22
N ASP A 294 -1.75 5.30 -11.45
CA ASP A 294 -0.59 4.44 -11.75
C ASP A 294 0.64 5.25 -12.22
N GLY A 295 0.55 6.59 -12.14
CA GLY A 295 1.55 7.54 -12.65
C GLY A 295 1.38 7.91 -14.12
N GLN A 296 0.60 7.15 -14.90
CA GLN A 296 0.31 7.44 -16.32
C GLN A 296 -1.16 7.85 -16.53
N GLY A 297 -2.07 7.34 -15.71
CA GLY A 297 -3.46 7.77 -15.65
C GLY A 297 -4.00 7.72 -14.23
N SER A 298 -5.21 8.23 -14.07
CA SER A 298 -5.95 8.21 -12.81
C SER A 298 -7.38 7.73 -13.00
N GLY A 299 -8.00 7.28 -11.92
CA GLY A 299 -9.42 7.02 -11.80
C GLY A 299 -9.90 7.43 -10.43
N ASP A 300 -11.07 8.04 -10.39
CA ASP A 300 -11.75 8.50 -9.19
C ASP A 300 -13.10 7.82 -9.03
N ILE A 301 -13.52 7.61 -7.78
CA ILE A 301 -14.83 7.06 -7.45
C ILE A 301 -15.40 7.84 -6.28
N HIS A 302 -16.65 8.28 -6.42
CA HIS A 302 -17.38 8.98 -5.37
C HIS A 302 -18.66 8.26 -4.97
N LEU A 303 -18.87 8.09 -3.67
CA LEU A 303 -20.11 7.61 -3.09
C LEU A 303 -20.58 8.62 -2.04
N GLU A 304 -21.86 8.92 -2.06
CA GLU A 304 -22.48 9.94 -1.20
C GLU A 304 -23.71 9.39 -0.46
N GLY A 305 -23.96 9.96 0.71
CA GLY A 305 -25.19 9.84 1.46
C GLY A 305 -25.48 8.45 2.01
N ILE A 306 -24.45 7.63 2.23
CA ILE A 306 -24.62 6.23 2.62
C ILE A 306 -25.03 6.14 4.09
N PRO A 307 -26.23 5.65 4.44
CA PRO A 307 -26.68 5.59 5.83
C PRO A 307 -25.85 4.60 6.64
N THR A 308 -25.48 4.97 7.87
CA THR A 308 -24.78 4.09 8.79
C THR A 308 -25.32 4.23 10.21
N VAL A 309 -25.09 3.20 11.02
CA VAL A 309 -25.44 3.13 12.44
C VAL A 309 -24.30 2.42 13.19
N PRO A 310 -24.21 2.53 14.53
CA PRO A 310 -23.18 1.83 15.29
C PRO A 310 -23.18 0.32 14.98
N GLY A 311 -22.03 -0.21 14.58
CA GLY A 311 -21.83 -1.61 14.24
C GLY A 311 -22.26 -2.03 12.83
N ALA A 312 -22.86 -1.13 12.03
CA ALA A 312 -23.11 -1.42 10.61
C ALA A 312 -21.78 -1.60 9.86
N VAL A 313 -21.68 -2.62 9.02
CA VAL A 313 -20.50 -2.89 8.20
C VAL A 313 -20.92 -2.87 6.73
N HIS A 314 -20.31 -1.98 5.96
CA HIS A 314 -20.37 -2.01 4.50
C HIS A 314 -19.03 -2.49 3.97
N ARG A 315 -19.04 -3.47 3.06
CA ARG A 315 -17.82 -4.07 2.53
C ARG A 315 -17.73 -3.93 1.02
N TYR A 316 -16.80 -3.11 0.57
CA TYR A 316 -16.55 -2.84 -0.84
C TYR A 316 -15.36 -3.65 -1.35
N ARG A 317 -15.40 -4.00 -2.63
CA ARG A 317 -14.26 -4.53 -3.38
C ARG A 317 -13.75 -3.44 -4.31
N LEU A 318 -12.48 -3.10 -4.13
CA LEU A 318 -11.76 -2.10 -4.90
C LEU A 318 -10.71 -2.80 -5.76
N GLU A 319 -10.95 -2.88 -7.07
CA GLU A 319 -10.02 -3.50 -8.01
C GLU A 319 -9.10 -2.43 -8.61
N CYS A 320 -7.82 -2.47 -8.26
CA CYS A 320 -6.78 -1.62 -8.83
C CYS A 320 -6.03 -2.39 -9.91
N ALA A 321 -5.88 -1.83 -11.11
CA ALA A 321 -5.18 -2.51 -12.20
C ALA A 321 -4.37 -1.51 -13.04
N ARG A 322 -3.05 -1.49 -12.82
CA ARG A 322 -2.11 -0.65 -13.60
C ARG A 322 -2.22 -0.91 -15.09
N GLY A 323 -2.17 0.14 -15.89
CA GLY A 323 -2.24 0.06 -17.35
C GLY A 323 -3.58 -0.44 -17.91
N ALA A 324 -4.58 -0.72 -17.08
CA ALA A 324 -5.91 -1.13 -17.50
C ALA A 324 -6.84 0.08 -17.72
N LYS A 325 -7.95 -0.15 -18.44
CA LYS A 325 -9.04 0.83 -18.56
C LYS A 325 -10.38 0.17 -18.19
N PRO A 326 -11.08 0.65 -17.14
CA PRO A 326 -10.64 1.64 -16.15
C PRO A 326 -9.54 1.08 -15.23
N LEU A 327 -8.73 1.99 -14.67
CA LEU A 327 -7.66 1.69 -13.71
C LEU A 327 -8.19 1.28 -12.33
N LEU A 328 -9.36 1.81 -11.97
CA LEU A 328 -10.02 1.59 -10.69
C LEU A 328 -11.46 1.12 -10.94
N ARG A 329 -11.89 0.08 -10.23
CA ARG A 329 -13.29 -0.35 -10.21
C ARG A 329 -13.75 -0.55 -8.78
N LEU A 330 -14.92 -0.03 -8.44
CA LEU A 330 -15.59 -0.29 -7.18
C LEU A 330 -16.79 -1.21 -7.39
N SER A 331 -16.98 -2.14 -6.48
CA SER A 331 -18.14 -3.01 -6.42
C SER A 331 -18.43 -3.39 -4.96
N GLY A 332 -19.54 -4.09 -4.73
CA GLY A 332 -19.78 -4.76 -3.47
C GLY A 332 -18.86 -5.97 -3.30
N ALA A 333 -18.36 -6.22 -2.09
CA ALA A 333 -17.53 -7.39 -1.83
C ALA A 333 -18.34 -8.70 -1.80
N PHE A 334 -19.64 -8.62 -1.55
CA PHE A 334 -20.51 -9.79 -1.59
C PHE A 334 -21.16 -9.92 -2.96
N ALA A 335 -20.76 -10.95 -3.72
CA ALA A 335 -21.33 -11.24 -5.03
C ALA A 335 -22.46 -12.26 -4.90
N ALA A 336 -23.69 -11.86 -5.22
CA ALA A 336 -24.80 -12.81 -5.36
C ALA A 336 -24.80 -13.44 -6.77
N SER A 337 -24.39 -12.66 -7.78
CA SER A 337 -24.20 -13.10 -9.16
C SER A 337 -23.22 -12.17 -9.88
N GLY A 338 -22.84 -12.49 -11.12
CA GLY A 338 -22.06 -11.57 -11.96
C GLY A 338 -22.79 -10.26 -12.34
N LEU A 339 -24.09 -10.14 -12.04
CA LEU A 339 -24.91 -8.97 -12.34
C LEU A 339 -25.22 -8.09 -11.13
N LEU A 340 -25.08 -8.63 -9.91
CA LEU A 340 -25.42 -7.95 -8.65
C LEU A 340 -24.36 -8.25 -7.59
N THR A 341 -23.69 -7.20 -7.12
CA THR A 341 -22.82 -7.25 -5.95
C THR A 341 -23.27 -6.25 -4.89
N PHE A 342 -22.97 -6.53 -3.63
CA PHE A 342 -23.50 -5.80 -2.49
C PHE A 342 -22.36 -5.38 -1.56
N ALA A 343 -22.34 -4.09 -1.19
CA ALA A 343 -21.56 -3.62 -0.06
C ALA A 343 -22.36 -3.75 1.24
N SER A 344 -23.68 -3.67 1.15
CA SER A 344 -24.62 -4.04 2.20
C SER A 344 -25.86 -4.69 1.55
N PRO A 345 -26.27 -5.90 1.96
CA PRO A 345 -25.69 -6.74 3.01
C PRO A 345 -24.31 -7.30 2.64
N THR A 346 -23.55 -7.77 3.64
CA THR A 346 -22.20 -8.35 3.47
C THR A 346 -22.21 -9.88 3.34
N GLY A 347 -23.39 -10.51 3.40
CA GLY A 347 -23.60 -11.95 3.26
C GLY A 347 -25.08 -12.29 3.09
N ALA A 348 -25.37 -13.59 2.96
CA ALA A 348 -26.74 -14.08 2.74
C ALA A 348 -27.66 -13.93 3.98
N SER A 349 -27.06 -13.82 5.17
CA SER A 349 -27.76 -13.52 6.42
C SER A 349 -27.03 -12.39 7.14
N THR A 350 -27.77 -11.40 7.62
CA THR A 350 -27.26 -10.26 8.37
C THR A 350 -28.04 -10.12 9.66
N ARG A 351 -27.32 -10.03 10.79
CA ARG A 351 -27.92 -9.67 12.07
C ARG A 351 -28.12 -8.17 12.13
N VAL A 352 -29.28 -7.77 12.62
CA VAL A 352 -29.72 -6.39 12.71
C VAL A 352 -30.02 -6.10 14.18
N SER A 353 -29.60 -4.94 14.69
CA SER A 353 -29.80 -4.61 16.10
C SER A 353 -31.27 -4.55 16.48
N ARG A 354 -31.59 -4.99 17.70
CA ARG A 354 -32.94 -4.92 18.25
C ARG A 354 -33.46 -3.48 18.26
N GLY A 355 -34.60 -3.25 17.61
CA GLY A 355 -35.23 -1.93 17.47
C GLY A 355 -34.84 -1.15 16.21
N GLN A 356 -33.92 -1.66 15.39
CA GLN A 356 -33.65 -1.08 14.08
C GLN A 356 -34.86 -1.27 13.16
N THR A 357 -35.41 -0.15 12.66
CA THR A 357 -36.62 -0.14 11.83
C THR A 357 -36.34 0.01 10.34
N THR A 358 -35.07 0.19 9.95
CA THR A 358 -34.66 0.34 8.55
C THR A 358 -33.31 -0.32 8.29
N PHE A 359 -33.08 -0.75 7.06
CA PHE A 359 -31.81 -1.35 6.64
C PHE A 359 -31.33 -0.72 5.32
N PRO A 360 -30.07 -0.23 5.25
CA PRO A 360 -29.50 0.26 4.00
C PRO A 360 -29.02 -0.91 3.13
N VAL A 361 -29.52 -0.98 1.90
CA VAL A 361 -28.98 -1.84 0.83
C VAL A 361 -28.11 -0.98 -0.07
N VAL A 362 -26.84 -1.37 -0.19
CA VAL A 362 -25.87 -0.74 -1.11
C VAL A 362 -25.52 -1.79 -2.16
N VAL A 363 -26.10 -1.63 -3.35
CA VAL A 363 -26.03 -2.58 -4.47
C VAL A 363 -25.28 -1.98 -5.65
N PHE A 364 -24.50 -2.79 -6.35
CA PHE A 364 -23.81 -2.44 -7.59
C PHE A 364 -24.34 -3.31 -8.72
N PHE A 365 -24.62 -2.68 -9.85
CA PHE A 365 -25.21 -3.32 -11.01
C PHE A 365 -24.15 -3.58 -12.08
N GLY A 366 -24.17 -4.81 -12.64
CA GLY A 366 -23.27 -5.17 -13.73
C GLY A 366 -23.47 -4.30 -14.98
N ALA A 367 -22.43 -4.18 -15.81
CA ALA A 367 -22.49 -3.36 -17.04
C ALA A 367 -23.45 -3.88 -18.12
N THR A 368 -23.90 -5.13 -18.00
CA THR A 368 -24.73 -5.80 -19.01
C THR A 368 -26.16 -6.09 -18.54
N ILE A 369 -26.60 -5.47 -17.44
CA ILE A 369 -27.96 -5.63 -16.95
C ILE A 369 -29.00 -5.09 -17.94
N VAL A 370 -30.22 -5.61 -17.85
CA VAL A 370 -31.42 -5.06 -18.47
C VAL A 370 -32.25 -4.42 -17.35
N PRO A 371 -32.17 -3.09 -17.14
CA PRO A 371 -32.78 -2.42 -15.99
C PRO A 371 -34.26 -2.73 -15.78
N GLU A 372 -35.04 -2.81 -16.86
CA GLU A 372 -36.49 -3.00 -16.84
C GLU A 372 -36.90 -4.39 -16.34
N SER A 373 -35.97 -5.34 -16.35
CA SER A 373 -36.17 -6.69 -15.81
C SER A 373 -36.05 -6.77 -14.29
N PHE A 374 -35.58 -5.71 -13.64
CA PHE A 374 -35.33 -5.72 -12.20
C PHE A 374 -36.62 -5.94 -11.41
N ARG A 375 -36.56 -6.85 -10.45
CA ARG A 375 -37.63 -7.11 -9.48
C ARG A 375 -37.01 -7.20 -8.09
N ALA A 376 -37.69 -6.65 -7.10
CA ALA A 376 -37.30 -6.80 -5.71
C ALA A 376 -38.54 -6.93 -4.80
N THR A 377 -38.50 -7.86 -3.86
CA THR A 377 -39.54 -8.04 -2.85
C THR A 377 -38.94 -8.07 -1.46
N LEU A 378 -39.59 -7.39 -0.51
CA LEU A 378 -39.28 -7.46 0.91
C LEU A 378 -40.47 -8.10 1.63
N ASN A 379 -40.24 -9.26 2.26
CA ASN A 379 -41.29 -10.06 2.90
C ASN A 379 -42.46 -10.36 1.93
N GLY A 380 -42.14 -10.63 0.66
CA GLY A 380 -43.12 -10.84 -0.42
C GLY A 380 -43.79 -9.58 -0.97
N ALA A 381 -43.62 -8.42 -0.36
CA ALA A 381 -44.16 -7.15 -0.89
C ALA A 381 -43.21 -6.52 -1.90
N ASP A 382 -43.73 -6.02 -3.02
CA ASP A 382 -42.92 -5.36 -4.06
C ASP A 382 -42.27 -4.07 -3.53
N VAL A 383 -40.95 -3.99 -3.65
CA VAL A 383 -40.12 -2.83 -3.31
C VAL A 383 -39.27 -2.37 -4.51
N GLY A 384 -39.47 -2.94 -5.69
CA GLY A 384 -38.67 -2.70 -6.89
C GLY A 384 -38.57 -1.22 -7.27
N ARG A 385 -39.66 -0.45 -7.09
CA ARG A 385 -39.71 0.99 -7.38
C ARG A 385 -38.78 1.85 -6.50
N ARG A 386 -38.24 1.30 -5.41
CA ARG A 386 -37.25 2.00 -4.57
C ARG A 386 -35.85 1.95 -5.17
N PHE A 387 -35.62 1.03 -6.10
CA PHE A 387 -34.35 0.86 -6.79
C PHE A 387 -34.41 1.55 -8.15
N HIS A 388 -33.28 2.09 -8.58
CA HIS A 388 -33.11 2.70 -9.89
C HIS A 388 -31.92 2.04 -10.60
N PRO A 389 -32.05 0.78 -11.05
CA PRO A 389 -30.94 0.04 -11.66
C PRO A 389 -30.46 0.74 -12.92
N LYS A 390 -29.15 0.92 -13.03
CA LYS A 390 -28.50 1.44 -14.23
C LYS A 390 -27.21 0.67 -14.48
N PRO A 391 -26.86 0.36 -15.74
CA PRO A 391 -25.67 -0.42 -16.04
C PRO A 391 -24.40 0.24 -15.48
N ALA A 392 -23.56 -0.55 -14.81
CA ALA A 392 -22.30 -0.11 -14.20
C ALA A 392 -22.42 0.98 -13.13
N GLU A 393 -23.62 1.25 -12.61
CA GLU A 393 -23.86 2.17 -11.50
C GLU A 393 -24.17 1.41 -10.20
N HIS A 394 -24.29 2.16 -9.11
CA HIS A 394 -24.69 1.66 -7.80
C HIS A 394 -26.04 2.27 -7.38
N GLY A 395 -26.68 1.65 -6.39
CA GLY A 395 -27.91 2.14 -5.78
C GLY A 395 -27.86 2.00 -4.26
N VAL A 396 -28.38 3.00 -3.57
CA VAL A 396 -28.48 3.04 -2.11
C VAL A 396 -29.95 3.14 -1.74
N VAL A 397 -30.47 2.11 -1.09
CA VAL A 397 -31.90 2.01 -0.79
C VAL A 397 -32.10 1.68 0.68
N THR A 398 -32.81 2.56 1.39
CA THR A 398 -33.25 2.29 2.76
C THR A 398 -34.58 1.55 2.74
N LEU A 399 -34.57 0.31 3.26
CA LEU A 399 -35.75 -0.54 3.34
C LEU A 399 -36.34 -0.55 4.74
N PRO A 400 -37.67 -0.48 4.92
CA PRO A 400 -38.32 -0.58 6.22
C PRO A 400 -38.32 -2.03 6.71
N LEU A 401 -37.90 -2.26 7.95
CA LEU A 401 -37.92 -3.57 8.59
C LEU A 401 -39.16 -3.74 9.45
N ARG A 402 -39.65 -4.98 9.52
CA ARG A 402 -40.63 -5.42 10.51
C ARG A 402 -39.91 -6.13 11.68
N PRO A 403 -40.50 -6.19 12.88
CA PRO A 403 -39.96 -7.02 13.96
C PRO A 403 -39.77 -8.48 13.52
N GLY A 404 -38.67 -9.09 13.94
CA GLY A 404 -38.33 -10.49 13.59
C GLY A 404 -37.55 -10.61 12.29
N LYS A 405 -37.72 -11.75 11.61
CA LYS A 405 -37.03 -12.08 10.36
C LYS A 405 -37.63 -11.32 9.18
N ASN A 406 -36.78 -10.66 8.39
CA ASN A 406 -37.14 -10.07 7.12
C ASN A 406 -36.41 -10.78 5.98
N GLU A 407 -37.07 -10.94 4.85
CA GLU A 407 -36.52 -11.58 3.66
C GLU A 407 -36.53 -10.60 2.49
N LEU A 408 -35.36 -10.34 1.92
CA LEU A 408 -35.19 -9.52 0.73
C LEU A 408 -34.80 -10.43 -0.44
N VAL A 409 -35.57 -10.39 -1.52
CA VAL A 409 -35.28 -11.11 -2.76
C VAL A 409 -35.14 -10.11 -3.89
N LEU A 410 -34.08 -10.23 -4.68
CA LEU A 410 -33.84 -9.42 -5.88
C LEU A 410 -33.60 -10.35 -7.07
N SER A 411 -34.01 -9.90 -8.25
CA SER A 411 -33.65 -10.52 -9.50
C SER A 411 -33.46 -9.49 -10.60
N ILE A 412 -32.53 -9.74 -11.51
CA ILE A 412 -32.30 -8.92 -12.70
C ILE A 412 -31.78 -9.80 -13.82
N GLN A 413 -32.19 -9.51 -15.05
CA GLN A 413 -31.62 -10.12 -16.24
C GLN A 413 -30.46 -9.30 -16.76
N GLY A 414 -29.56 -9.95 -17.47
CA GLY A 414 -28.45 -9.32 -18.18
C GLY A 414 -28.03 -10.15 -19.37
N ARG A 415 -27.06 -9.63 -20.13
CA ARG A 415 -26.51 -10.31 -21.30
C ARG A 415 -25.08 -10.77 -21.02
N THR A 416 -24.74 -11.98 -21.43
CA THR A 416 -23.36 -12.47 -21.43
C THR A 416 -22.65 -12.05 -22.72
N ALA A 417 -21.32 -12.21 -22.78
CA ALA A 417 -20.52 -11.94 -23.97
C ALA A 417 -20.97 -12.76 -25.22
N GLY A 418 -21.68 -13.88 -25.02
CA GLY A 418 -22.26 -14.71 -26.08
C GLY A 418 -23.72 -14.39 -26.44
N ALA A 419 -24.27 -13.27 -25.95
CA ALA A 419 -25.67 -12.86 -26.11
C ALA A 419 -26.73 -13.78 -25.44
N GLU A 420 -26.32 -14.74 -24.61
CA GLU A 420 -27.25 -15.50 -23.77
C GLU A 420 -27.82 -14.61 -22.64
N VAL A 421 -29.09 -14.85 -22.31
CA VAL A 421 -29.75 -14.19 -21.18
C VAL A 421 -29.25 -14.83 -19.89
N ALA A 422 -28.53 -14.06 -19.07
CA ALA A 422 -28.20 -14.42 -17.71
C ALA A 422 -29.25 -13.85 -16.75
N THR A 423 -29.60 -14.60 -15.71
CA THR A 423 -30.43 -14.07 -14.61
C THR A 423 -29.61 -14.04 -13.33
N GLY A 424 -29.46 -12.85 -12.77
CA GLY A 424 -28.90 -12.64 -11.45
C GLY A 424 -30.01 -12.73 -10.42
N HIS A 425 -29.83 -13.57 -9.41
CA HIS A 425 -30.73 -13.71 -8.28
C HIS A 425 -29.98 -13.48 -6.97
N ALA A 426 -30.65 -12.84 -6.02
CA ALA A 426 -30.13 -12.65 -4.67
C ALA A 426 -31.25 -12.83 -3.65
N ARG A 427 -30.97 -13.53 -2.56
CA ARG A 427 -31.89 -13.72 -1.42
C ARG A 427 -31.12 -13.47 -0.14
N PHE A 428 -31.67 -12.63 0.73
CA PHE A 428 -31.06 -12.24 1.98
C PHE A 428 -32.03 -12.38 3.14
N GLU A 429 -31.50 -12.83 4.26
CA GLU A 429 -32.20 -12.85 5.53
C GLU A 429 -31.66 -11.75 6.44
N LEU A 430 -32.54 -10.89 6.93
CA LEU A 430 -32.23 -9.83 7.90
C LEU A 430 -32.90 -10.23 9.21
N GLU A 431 -32.10 -10.66 10.18
CA GLU A 431 -32.60 -11.20 11.45
C GLU A 431 -32.30 -10.23 12.59
N MET A 432 -33.35 -9.87 13.34
CA MET A 432 -33.23 -8.98 14.50
C MET A 432 -32.63 -9.75 15.69
N GLU A 433 -31.64 -9.17 16.36
CA GLU A 433 -31.05 -9.71 17.60
C GLU A 433 -32.00 -9.70 18.81
#